data_AF-A0A0C3PIA0-F1
#
_entry.id   AF-A0A0C3PIA0-F1
#
_cell.length_a   1.000
_cell.length_b   1.000
_cell.length_c   1.000
_cell.angle_alpha   90.00
_cell.angle_beta   90.00
_cell.angle_gamma   90.00
#
_symmetry.space_group_name_H-M   'P 1'
#
loop_
_entity.id
_entity.type
_entity.pdbx_description
1 polymer ?
#
loop_
_entity_poly.entity_id
_entity_poly.type
_entity_poly.pdbx_seq_one_letter_code
_entity_poly.pdbx_strand_id
1 'polypeptide(L)'
;TIGTHNGTFHCDEALAVFLLRHTPTYREASLKRTRDPSILDTCDIVVDVGAVYDVEKRRFDHHQRGFEEVFGYGFGTKLSSAGLIYKHFGKEVIARELELDIEDPNVTVLWLKLYKEFIEAIDGIDNGVSQYPSEQKPRYRNRTDLSSRIAWLNPPWNYPTDAGAIDSLFSKASQLAGEEFLGRLRYYANAWLPARGFVGAGLTARRGVDPSGRIILFEQFIPWK
;
A
#
# COMPACT_ATOMS: atom_id res chain seq x y z
N THR A 1 -6.95 -10.85 16.57
CA THR A 1 -5.74 -11.47 16.01
C THR A 1 -5.77 -11.39 14.50
N ILE A 2 -4.68 -10.90 13.91
CA ILE A 2 -4.42 -10.92 12.46
C ILE A 2 -3.63 -12.21 12.15
N GLY A 3 -4.11 -13.02 11.21
CA GLY A 3 -3.42 -14.21 10.70
C GLY A 3 -2.68 -13.91 9.39
N THR A 4 -1.47 -14.43 9.24
CA THR A 4 -0.73 -14.43 7.96
C THR A 4 0.23 -15.62 7.89
N HIS A 5 0.92 -15.84 6.78
CA HIS A 5 1.85 -16.95 6.64
C HIS A 5 3.15 -16.76 7.45
N ASN A 6 3.83 -17.87 7.72
CA ASN A 6 5.12 -17.92 8.41
C ASN A 6 6.29 -18.16 7.43
N GLY A 7 6.19 -17.63 6.21
CA GLY A 7 7.20 -17.77 5.17
C GLY A 7 8.20 -16.62 5.13
N THR A 8 8.86 -16.48 3.97
CA THR A 8 9.68 -15.32 3.65
C THR A 8 8.84 -14.05 3.67
N PHE A 9 9.41 -12.95 4.12
CA PHE A 9 8.68 -11.69 4.19
C PHE A 9 8.53 -11.12 2.78
N HIS A 10 7.30 -10.89 2.39
CA HIS A 10 6.93 -10.09 1.25
C HIS A 10 6.52 -8.69 1.73
N CYS A 11 6.29 -7.80 0.78
CA CYS A 11 5.94 -6.42 1.11
C CYS A 11 4.45 -6.27 1.40
N ASP A 12 3.64 -7.11 0.77
CA ASP A 12 2.21 -6.96 0.73
C ASP A 12 1.58 -7.39 2.06
N GLU A 13 1.95 -8.54 2.63
CA GLU A 13 1.49 -8.99 3.94
C GLU A 13 2.08 -8.14 5.06
N ALA A 14 3.33 -7.70 4.93
CA ALA A 14 3.96 -6.76 5.86
C ALA A 14 3.19 -5.42 5.94
N LEU A 15 2.82 -4.86 4.77
CA LEU A 15 2.03 -3.63 4.70
C LEU A 15 0.57 -3.85 5.14
N ALA A 16 -0.05 -4.96 4.72
CA ALA A 16 -1.41 -5.32 5.11
C ALA A 16 -1.57 -5.37 6.64
N VAL A 17 -0.64 -6.02 7.34
CA VAL A 17 -0.62 -6.08 8.82
C VAL A 17 -0.49 -4.68 9.42
N PHE A 18 0.34 -3.81 8.84
CA PHE A 18 0.50 -2.44 9.32
C PHE A 18 -0.77 -1.62 9.14
N LEU A 19 -1.36 -1.64 7.94
CA LEU A 19 -2.58 -0.90 7.62
C LEU A 19 -3.73 -1.33 8.55
N LEU A 20 -3.90 -2.64 8.77
CA LEU A 20 -4.89 -3.15 9.71
C LEU A 20 -4.65 -2.62 11.11
N ARG A 21 -3.42 -2.66 11.62
CA ARG A 21 -3.09 -2.08 12.95
C ARG A 21 -3.24 -0.57 13.01
N HIS A 22 -3.34 0.11 11.86
CA HIS A 22 -3.68 1.52 11.83
C HIS A 22 -5.19 1.77 11.90
N THR A 23 -6.05 0.76 11.72
CA THR A 23 -7.50 0.87 11.96
C THR A 23 -7.84 0.85 13.46
N PRO A 24 -8.92 1.52 13.91
CA PRO A 24 -9.49 1.33 15.24
C PRO A 24 -9.72 -0.14 15.62
N THR A 25 -10.26 -0.93 14.69
CA THR A 25 -10.68 -2.32 14.95
C THR A 25 -9.50 -3.24 15.29
N TYR A 26 -8.38 -3.13 14.57
CA TYR A 26 -7.24 -4.04 14.73
C TYR A 26 -6.00 -3.41 15.35
N ARG A 27 -6.12 -2.20 15.93
CA ARG A 27 -4.99 -1.45 16.52
C ARG A 27 -4.15 -2.28 17.48
N GLU A 28 -4.82 -2.97 18.40
CA GLU A 28 -4.19 -3.79 19.44
C GLU A 28 -4.20 -5.28 19.08
N ALA A 29 -4.43 -5.62 17.80
CA ALA A 29 -4.51 -7.01 17.38
C ALA A 29 -3.13 -7.69 17.47
N SER A 30 -3.10 -8.83 18.16
CA SER A 30 -1.98 -9.76 18.10
C SER A 30 -1.81 -10.31 16.68
N LEU A 31 -0.58 -10.69 16.33
CA LEU A 31 -0.25 -11.29 15.04
C LEU A 31 -0.01 -12.79 15.24
N LYS A 32 -0.58 -13.62 14.36
CA LYS A 32 -0.33 -15.06 14.29
C LYS A 32 0.21 -15.42 12.91
N ARG A 33 1.44 -15.92 12.87
CA ARG A 33 2.10 -16.35 11.63
C ARG A 33 2.09 -17.86 11.52
N THR A 34 1.35 -18.42 10.56
CA THR A 34 1.17 -19.87 10.38
C THR A 34 0.54 -20.17 9.01
N ARG A 35 0.64 -21.41 8.56
CA ARG A 35 -0.15 -21.94 7.43
C ARG A 35 -1.17 -23.00 7.84
N ASP A 36 -1.29 -23.27 9.14
CA ASP A 36 -2.25 -24.23 9.67
C ASP A 36 -3.68 -23.66 9.58
N PRO A 37 -4.57 -24.24 8.75
CA PRO A 37 -5.93 -23.74 8.57
C PRO A 37 -6.72 -23.69 9.87
N SER A 38 -6.51 -24.66 10.78
CA SER A 38 -7.24 -24.72 12.05
C SER A 38 -6.92 -23.54 12.96
N ILE A 39 -5.69 -23.00 12.88
CA ILE A 39 -5.27 -21.81 13.62
C ILE A 39 -5.72 -20.54 12.89
N LEU A 40 -5.66 -20.52 11.55
CA LEU A 40 -6.12 -19.37 10.76
C LEU A 40 -7.64 -19.16 10.95
N ASP A 41 -8.40 -20.23 11.11
CA ASP A 41 -9.84 -20.16 11.37
C ASP A 41 -10.21 -19.53 12.71
N THR A 42 -9.29 -19.48 13.66
CA THR A 42 -9.49 -18.74 14.92
C THR A 42 -9.09 -17.26 14.84
N CYS A 43 -8.54 -16.79 13.72
CA CYS A 43 -8.12 -15.40 13.55
C CYS A 43 -9.29 -14.52 13.10
N ASP A 44 -9.36 -13.30 13.64
CA ASP A 44 -10.42 -12.33 13.31
C ASP A 44 -10.37 -11.85 11.86
N ILE A 45 -9.16 -11.84 11.29
CA ILE A 45 -8.86 -11.48 9.90
C ILE A 45 -7.62 -12.23 9.45
N VAL A 46 -7.59 -12.69 8.20
CA VAL A 46 -6.45 -13.42 7.62
C VAL A 46 -6.04 -12.75 6.32
N VAL A 47 -4.73 -12.54 6.15
CA VAL A 47 -4.11 -11.90 4.98
C VAL A 47 -2.99 -12.79 4.45
N ASP A 48 -2.87 -12.84 3.12
CA ASP A 48 -1.77 -13.51 2.42
C ASP A 48 -1.58 -15.01 2.72
N VAL A 49 -2.66 -15.67 3.13
CA VAL A 49 -2.66 -17.12 3.36
C VAL A 49 -4.08 -17.68 3.33
N GLY A 50 -4.21 -18.90 2.82
CA GLY A 50 -5.45 -19.68 2.82
C GLY A 50 -6.13 -19.83 1.45
N ALA A 51 -5.63 -19.14 0.42
CA ALA A 51 -6.15 -19.10 -0.94
C ALA A 51 -7.65 -18.74 -1.01
N VAL A 52 -8.06 -17.75 -0.22
CA VAL A 52 -9.44 -17.27 -0.16
C VAL A 52 -9.46 -15.73 -0.09
N TYR A 53 -10.20 -15.13 -1.02
CA TYR A 53 -10.70 -13.76 -0.90
C TYR A 53 -12.20 -13.78 -0.62
N ASP A 54 -12.58 -13.37 0.59
CA ASP A 54 -13.96 -13.30 1.06
C ASP A 54 -14.05 -12.18 2.10
N VAL A 55 -14.63 -11.05 1.73
CA VAL A 55 -14.70 -9.85 2.57
C VAL A 55 -15.52 -10.10 3.83
N GLU A 56 -16.64 -10.81 3.71
CA GLU A 56 -17.54 -11.13 4.82
C GLU A 56 -16.84 -12.04 5.85
N LYS A 57 -16.04 -13.00 5.37
CA LYS A 57 -15.22 -13.87 6.23
C LYS A 57 -13.86 -13.27 6.61
N ARG A 58 -13.58 -12.03 6.17
CA ARG A 58 -12.32 -11.31 6.42
C ARG A 58 -11.10 -12.16 6.03
N ARG A 59 -11.16 -12.73 4.83
CA ARG A 59 -10.08 -13.47 4.18
C ARG A 59 -9.61 -12.65 2.99
N PHE A 60 -8.34 -12.25 3.01
CA PHE A 60 -7.75 -11.37 2.01
C PHE A 60 -6.46 -12.00 1.48
N ASP A 61 -6.63 -13.06 0.71
CA ASP A 61 -5.57 -13.72 -0.03
C ASP A 61 -5.87 -13.63 -1.55
N HIS A 62 -4.82 -13.62 -2.37
CA HIS A 62 -4.85 -13.49 -3.82
C HIS A 62 -4.30 -14.75 -4.54
N HIS A 63 -3.74 -15.72 -3.79
CA HIS A 63 -3.08 -16.91 -4.34
C HIS A 63 -4.01 -17.95 -4.98
N GLN A 64 -5.33 -17.77 -4.90
CA GLN A 64 -6.31 -18.68 -5.48
C GLN A 64 -6.27 -18.67 -7.02
N ARG A 65 -6.45 -19.85 -7.59
CA ARG A 65 -6.52 -20.01 -9.05
C ARG A 65 -7.67 -19.19 -9.61
N GLY A 66 -7.37 -18.38 -10.63
CA GLY A 66 -8.36 -17.53 -11.30
C GLY A 66 -8.69 -16.25 -10.55
N PHE A 67 -7.86 -15.83 -9.58
CA PHE A 67 -7.98 -14.51 -9.00
C PHE A 67 -7.70 -13.41 -10.04
N GLU A 68 -8.68 -12.51 -10.22
CA GLU A 68 -8.66 -11.42 -11.20
C GLU A 68 -9.13 -10.10 -10.57
N GLU A 69 -9.20 -10.01 -9.23
CA GLU A 69 -9.67 -8.80 -8.56
C GLU A 69 -8.67 -7.66 -8.78
N VAL A 70 -9.20 -6.50 -9.17
CA VAL A 70 -8.45 -5.25 -9.35
C VAL A 70 -9.02 -4.16 -8.44
N PHE A 71 -8.29 -3.07 -8.26
CA PHE A 71 -8.76 -1.95 -7.45
C PHE A 71 -10.04 -1.29 -7.99
N GLY A 72 -10.20 -1.29 -9.32
CA GLY A 72 -11.24 -0.55 -10.03
C GLY A 72 -10.71 0.81 -10.50
N TYR A 73 -11.58 1.78 -10.76
CA TYR A 73 -11.20 3.17 -11.08
C TYR A 73 -10.22 3.36 -12.26
N GLY A 74 -10.18 2.39 -13.19
CA GLY A 74 -9.27 2.40 -14.34
C GLY A 74 -7.91 1.73 -14.09
N PHE A 75 -7.65 1.23 -12.88
CA PHE A 75 -6.48 0.40 -12.58
C PHE A 75 -6.72 -1.05 -12.99
N GLY A 76 -5.75 -1.63 -13.70
CA GLY A 76 -5.83 -3.00 -14.23
C GLY A 76 -4.91 -4.00 -13.55
N THR A 77 -4.11 -3.56 -12.57
CA THR A 77 -3.19 -4.42 -11.83
C THR A 77 -3.98 -5.30 -10.85
N LYS A 78 -3.71 -6.62 -10.86
CA LYS A 78 -4.27 -7.55 -9.89
C LYS A 78 -3.82 -7.17 -8.48
N LEU A 79 -4.71 -7.23 -7.52
CA LEU A 79 -4.39 -6.89 -6.13
C LEU A 79 -3.53 -7.99 -5.48
N SER A 80 -2.58 -7.60 -4.64
CA SER A 80 -2.01 -8.50 -3.62
C SER A 80 -2.78 -8.34 -2.31
N SER A 81 -2.32 -8.98 -1.23
CA SER A 81 -2.96 -8.86 0.07
C SER A 81 -2.92 -7.42 0.61
N ALA A 82 -1.87 -6.65 0.31
CA ALA A 82 -1.82 -5.21 0.59
C ALA A 82 -2.89 -4.43 -0.17
N GLY A 83 -3.02 -4.65 -1.48
CA GLY A 83 -4.02 -3.99 -2.30
C GLY A 83 -5.45 -4.30 -1.86
N LEU A 84 -5.71 -5.56 -1.49
CA LEU A 84 -6.99 -6.00 -0.92
C LEU A 84 -7.31 -5.27 0.39
N ILE A 85 -6.38 -5.26 1.36
CA ILE A 85 -6.58 -4.52 2.62
C ILE A 85 -6.74 -3.02 2.35
N TYR A 86 -5.93 -2.45 1.46
CA TYR A 86 -6.02 -1.04 1.14
C TYR A 86 -7.35 -0.67 0.45
N LYS A 87 -7.90 -1.55 -0.38
CA LYS A 87 -9.20 -1.36 -1.01
C LYS A 87 -10.33 -1.23 0.00
N HIS A 88 -10.32 -2.06 1.04
CA HIS A 88 -11.42 -2.12 2.02
C HIS A 88 -11.22 -1.22 3.25
N PHE A 89 -9.98 -1.05 3.69
CA PHE A 89 -9.64 -0.33 4.92
C PHE A 89 -8.83 0.95 4.69
N GLY A 90 -8.35 1.21 3.46
CA GLY A 90 -7.43 2.32 3.19
C GLY A 90 -8.03 3.69 3.47
N LYS A 91 -9.34 3.90 3.23
CA LYS A 91 -10.03 5.15 3.58
C LYS A 91 -10.07 5.38 5.09
N GLU A 92 -10.37 4.34 5.88
CA GLU A 92 -10.36 4.40 7.35
C GLU A 92 -8.96 4.74 7.88
N VAL A 93 -7.91 4.14 7.31
CA VAL A 93 -6.51 4.46 7.64
C VAL A 93 -6.19 5.92 7.36
N ILE A 94 -6.56 6.43 6.19
CA ILE A 94 -6.30 7.83 5.79
C ILE A 94 -7.07 8.81 6.69
N ALA A 95 -8.37 8.57 6.89
CA ALA A 95 -9.23 9.42 7.70
C ALA A 95 -8.69 9.51 9.13
N ARG A 96 -8.27 8.38 9.71
CA ARG A 96 -7.67 8.36 11.05
C ARG A 96 -6.36 9.14 11.12
N GLU A 97 -5.42 8.88 10.20
CA GLU A 97 -4.11 9.53 10.22
C GLU A 97 -4.20 11.06 10.09
N LEU A 98 -5.22 11.55 9.37
CA LEU A 98 -5.44 12.97 9.12
C LEU A 98 -6.50 13.61 10.02
N GLU A 99 -7.09 12.83 10.94
CA GLU A 99 -8.19 13.27 11.81
C GLU A 99 -9.38 13.87 11.03
N LEU A 100 -9.73 13.23 9.90
CA LEU A 100 -10.84 13.61 9.03
C LEU A 100 -12.03 12.66 9.18
N ASP A 101 -13.22 13.12 8.76
CA ASP A 101 -14.34 12.23 8.51
C ASP A 101 -14.01 11.29 7.34
N ILE A 102 -14.42 10.02 7.40
CA ILE A 102 -14.15 9.04 6.35
C ILE A 102 -14.80 9.42 5.01
N GLU A 103 -15.88 10.18 5.05
CA GLU A 103 -16.59 10.71 3.89
C GLU A 103 -16.05 12.06 3.40
N ASP A 104 -15.00 12.61 4.03
CA ASP A 104 -14.34 13.81 3.53
C ASP A 104 -13.85 13.57 2.08
N PRO A 105 -14.19 14.45 1.12
CA PRO A 105 -13.78 14.28 -0.28
C PRO A 105 -12.26 14.12 -0.46
N ASN A 106 -11.46 14.74 0.40
CA ASN A 106 -10.00 14.64 0.39
C ASN A 106 -9.53 13.22 0.73
N VAL A 107 -10.24 12.49 1.60
CA VAL A 107 -9.93 11.08 1.89
C VAL A 107 -10.02 10.26 0.60
N THR A 108 -11.08 10.46 -0.19
CA THR A 108 -11.23 9.76 -1.48
C THR A 108 -10.15 10.17 -2.49
N VAL A 109 -9.81 11.45 -2.57
CA VAL A 109 -8.73 11.93 -3.46
C VAL A 109 -7.38 11.33 -3.07
N LEU A 110 -7.05 11.29 -1.78
CA LEU A 110 -5.82 10.71 -1.27
C LEU A 110 -5.79 9.19 -1.40
N TRP A 111 -6.93 8.52 -1.22
CA TRP A 111 -7.05 7.07 -1.39
C TRP A 111 -6.72 6.63 -2.82
N LEU A 112 -7.27 7.32 -3.82
CA LEU A 112 -6.93 7.07 -5.23
C LEU A 112 -5.47 7.44 -5.54
N LYS A 113 -4.96 8.55 -4.97
CA LYS A 113 -3.59 9.01 -5.20
C LYS A 113 -2.56 8.02 -4.64
N LEU A 114 -2.77 7.54 -3.42
CA LEU A 114 -1.88 6.58 -2.78
C LEU A 114 -1.96 5.19 -3.42
N TYR A 115 -3.13 4.77 -3.91
CA TYR A 115 -3.19 3.55 -4.71
C TYR A 115 -2.24 3.64 -5.91
N LYS A 116 -2.43 4.68 -6.73
CA LYS A 116 -1.67 4.92 -7.96
C LYS A 116 -0.17 5.04 -7.74
N GLU A 117 0.25 5.77 -6.71
CA GLU A 117 1.66 6.17 -6.55
C GLU A 117 2.43 5.25 -5.61
N PHE A 118 1.76 4.33 -4.90
CA PHE A 118 2.38 3.51 -3.87
C PHE A 118 1.89 2.07 -3.87
N ILE A 119 0.59 1.83 -3.67
CA ILE A 119 0.06 0.47 -3.46
C ILE A 119 0.12 -0.37 -4.75
N GLU A 120 -0.21 0.21 -5.90
CA GLU A 120 -0.22 -0.51 -7.19
C GLU A 120 1.15 -1.11 -7.54
N ALA A 121 2.25 -0.44 -7.14
CA ALA A 121 3.59 -0.98 -7.34
C ALA A 121 3.84 -2.24 -6.49
N ILE A 122 3.30 -2.29 -5.27
CA ILE A 122 3.39 -3.46 -4.38
C ILE A 122 2.55 -4.59 -4.96
N ASP A 123 1.31 -4.31 -5.37
CA ASP A 123 0.42 -5.25 -6.05
C ASP A 123 1.10 -5.88 -7.29
N GLY A 124 1.70 -5.04 -8.14
CA GLY A 124 2.35 -5.47 -9.36
C GLY A 124 3.59 -6.32 -9.10
N ILE A 125 4.46 -5.93 -8.15
CA ILE A 125 5.66 -6.69 -7.80
C ILE A 125 5.30 -8.08 -7.27
N ASP A 126 4.32 -8.13 -6.38
CA ASP A 126 3.94 -9.35 -5.68
C ASP A 126 3.24 -10.35 -6.62
N ASN A 127 2.36 -9.86 -7.50
CA ASN A 127 1.74 -10.69 -8.55
C ASN A 127 2.69 -11.01 -9.73
N GLY A 128 3.96 -10.59 -9.67
CA GLY A 128 4.94 -10.83 -10.74
C GLY A 128 4.64 -10.10 -12.04
N VAL A 129 3.86 -9.02 -11.99
CA VAL A 129 3.50 -8.20 -13.16
C VAL A 129 4.71 -7.36 -13.56
N SER A 130 5.11 -7.48 -14.82
CA SER A 130 6.15 -6.62 -15.38
C SER A 130 5.61 -5.21 -15.61
N GLN A 131 6.35 -4.18 -15.17
CA GLN A 131 5.97 -2.77 -15.37
C GLN A 131 5.84 -2.37 -16.86
N TYR A 132 6.48 -3.12 -17.75
CA TYR A 132 6.42 -2.91 -19.20
C TYR A 132 6.23 -4.28 -19.89
N PRO A 133 5.49 -4.34 -21.02
CA PRO A 133 5.53 -5.52 -21.89
C PRO A 133 6.96 -5.72 -22.36
N SER A 134 7.61 -6.83 -22.03
CA SER A 134 9.04 -6.96 -22.31
C SER A 134 9.50 -8.34 -22.76
N GLU A 135 9.95 -8.40 -24.01
CA GLU A 135 10.85 -9.43 -24.54
C GLU A 135 12.33 -9.08 -24.25
N GLN A 136 12.61 -7.92 -23.65
CA GLN A 136 13.96 -7.39 -23.42
C GLN A 136 14.40 -7.54 -21.95
N LYS A 137 15.70 -7.79 -21.75
CA LYS A 137 16.30 -7.84 -20.41
C LYS A 137 16.72 -6.44 -19.96
N PRO A 138 16.47 -6.05 -18.70
CA PRO A 138 16.90 -4.76 -18.19
C PRO A 138 18.44 -4.67 -18.18
N ARG A 139 18.99 -3.47 -18.45
CA ARG A 139 20.45 -3.24 -18.46
C ARG A 139 21.12 -3.39 -17.09
N TYR A 140 20.36 -3.19 -16.02
CA TYR A 140 20.80 -3.37 -14.64
C TYR A 140 19.65 -3.87 -13.77
N ARG A 141 19.98 -4.47 -12.63
CA ARG A 141 19.00 -4.92 -11.64
C ARG A 141 18.88 -3.85 -10.55
N ASN A 142 17.70 -3.25 -10.41
CA ASN A 142 17.39 -2.38 -9.29
C ASN A 142 16.74 -3.20 -8.15
N ARG A 143 17.22 -3.04 -6.92
CA ARG A 143 16.71 -3.67 -5.70
C ARG A 143 16.61 -2.67 -4.54
N THR A 144 16.43 -1.38 -4.86
CA THR A 144 16.28 -0.31 -3.86
C THR A 144 14.82 -0.04 -3.51
N ASP A 145 13.87 -0.67 -4.19
CA ASP A 145 12.43 -0.56 -3.93
C ASP A 145 12.05 -1.12 -2.54
N LEU A 146 10.86 -0.73 -2.07
CA LEU A 146 10.36 -1.12 -0.75
C LEU A 146 10.26 -2.64 -0.61
N SER A 147 9.73 -3.35 -1.61
CA SER A 147 9.61 -4.81 -1.55
C SER A 147 10.97 -5.50 -1.44
N SER A 148 11.97 -5.01 -2.15
CA SER A 148 13.36 -5.48 -2.01
C SER A 148 13.90 -5.19 -0.60
N ARG A 149 13.68 -4.00 -0.04
CA ARG A 149 14.14 -3.63 1.32
C ARG A 149 13.47 -4.48 2.41
N ILE A 150 12.20 -4.84 2.23
CA ILE A 150 11.48 -5.77 3.10
C ILE A 150 12.07 -7.17 2.98
N ALA A 151 12.29 -7.65 1.75
CA ALA A 151 12.90 -8.95 1.53
C ALA A 151 14.30 -9.06 2.18
N TRP A 152 15.07 -7.98 2.23
CA TRP A 152 16.37 -7.91 2.91
C TRP A 152 16.31 -8.10 4.43
N LEU A 153 15.14 -7.96 5.06
CA LEU A 153 14.96 -8.22 6.49
C LEU A 153 14.72 -9.69 6.82
N ASN A 154 14.58 -10.55 5.81
CA ASN A 154 14.53 -12.00 6.03
C ASN A 154 15.84 -12.48 6.69
N PRO A 155 15.77 -13.38 7.68
CA PRO A 155 16.96 -13.94 8.27
C PRO A 155 17.74 -14.77 7.23
N PRO A 156 19.09 -14.80 7.29
CA PRO A 156 19.87 -15.69 6.46
C PRO A 156 19.49 -17.16 6.71
N TRP A 157 19.28 -17.93 5.64
CA TRP A 157 18.88 -19.34 5.73
C TRP A 157 19.89 -20.21 6.49
N ASN A 158 21.16 -19.78 6.52
CA ASN A 158 22.28 -20.49 7.14
C ASN A 158 22.57 -20.03 8.58
N TYR A 159 21.69 -19.24 9.19
CA TYR A 159 21.83 -18.79 10.57
C TYR A 159 20.66 -19.32 11.42
N PRO A 160 20.91 -20.11 12.48
CA PRO A 160 19.86 -20.56 13.37
C PRO A 160 19.10 -19.36 13.95
N THR A 161 17.83 -19.26 13.58
CA THR A 161 16.95 -18.17 14.01
C THR A 161 15.67 -18.82 14.53
N ASP A 162 15.37 -18.65 15.82
CA ASP A 162 14.14 -19.16 16.40
C ASP A 162 12.92 -18.36 15.92
N ALA A 163 11.72 -18.93 16.09
CA ALA A 163 10.49 -18.32 15.63
C ALA A 163 10.23 -16.91 16.20
N GLY A 164 10.61 -16.65 17.46
CA GLY A 164 10.43 -15.35 18.08
C GLY A 164 11.34 -14.27 17.48
N ALA A 165 12.57 -14.64 17.13
CA ALA A 165 13.47 -13.77 16.39
C ALA A 165 12.96 -13.47 14.97
N ILE A 166 12.41 -14.47 14.26
CA ILE A 166 11.81 -14.28 12.93
C ILE A 166 10.60 -13.34 12.99
N ASP A 167 9.73 -13.50 14.00
CA ASP A 167 8.55 -12.63 14.18
C ASP A 167 8.93 -11.20 14.57
N SER A 168 10.02 -11.03 15.31
CA SER A 168 10.58 -9.72 15.62
C SER A 168 11.13 -9.02 14.36
N LEU A 169 11.77 -9.77 13.45
CA LEU A 169 12.22 -9.24 12.16
C LEU A 169 11.05 -8.90 11.24
N PHE A 170 10.00 -9.72 11.21
CA PHE A 170 8.78 -9.42 10.47
C PHE A 170 8.08 -8.16 11.00
N SER A 171 8.07 -7.96 12.32
CA SER A 171 7.53 -6.74 12.92
C SER A 171 8.30 -5.49 12.44
N LYS A 172 9.62 -5.58 12.29
CA LYS A 172 10.43 -4.50 11.66
C LYS A 172 10.09 -4.30 10.20
N ALA A 173 9.84 -5.37 9.44
CA ALA A 173 9.40 -5.27 8.06
C ALA A 173 8.04 -4.56 7.94
N SER A 174 7.05 -4.98 8.75
CA SER A 174 5.73 -4.34 8.78
C SER A 174 5.83 -2.86 9.14
N GLN A 175 6.66 -2.50 10.13
CA GLN A 175 6.92 -1.10 10.49
C GLN A 175 7.56 -0.32 9.33
N LEU A 176 8.57 -0.89 8.66
CA LEU A 176 9.25 -0.24 7.53
C LEU A 176 8.27 0.10 6.39
N ALA A 177 7.42 -0.85 6.02
CA ALA A 177 6.43 -0.65 4.97
C ALA A 177 5.40 0.44 5.36
N GLY A 178 4.95 0.39 6.61
CA GLY A 178 3.98 1.32 7.16
C GLY A 178 4.47 2.76 7.30
N GLU A 179 5.68 2.96 7.80
CA GLU A 179 6.28 4.29 7.93
C GLU A 179 6.47 4.95 6.57
N GLU A 180 6.84 4.18 5.54
CA GLU A 180 6.94 4.72 4.19
C GLU A 180 5.55 5.11 3.64
N PHE A 181 4.53 4.28 3.85
CA PHE A 181 3.15 4.60 3.49
C PHE A 181 2.66 5.89 4.17
N LEU A 182 2.83 6.01 5.49
CA LEU A 182 2.40 7.21 6.24
C LEU A 182 3.19 8.45 5.82
N GLY A 183 4.50 8.31 5.54
CA GLY A 183 5.31 9.40 4.99
C GLY A 183 4.77 9.92 3.66
N ARG A 184 4.39 9.02 2.75
CA ARG A 184 3.76 9.37 1.47
C ARG A 184 2.39 10.01 1.66
N LEU A 185 1.56 9.47 2.54
CA LEU A 185 0.25 10.02 2.87
C LEU A 185 0.37 11.45 3.40
N ARG A 186 1.21 11.68 4.41
CA ARG A 186 1.44 13.02 4.98
C ARG A 186 1.96 13.99 3.94
N TYR A 187 2.87 13.57 3.07
CA TYR A 187 3.33 14.42 1.96
C TYR A 187 2.17 14.78 1.02
N TYR A 188 1.36 13.81 0.60
CA TYR A 188 0.27 14.08 -0.32
C TYR A 188 -0.82 14.97 0.31
N ALA A 189 -1.12 14.75 1.59
CA ALA A 189 -2.11 15.54 2.33
C ALA A 189 -1.64 16.98 2.59
N ASN A 190 -0.39 17.17 3.01
CA ASN A 190 0.08 18.47 3.50
C ASN A 190 0.79 19.32 2.44
N ALA A 191 1.27 18.73 1.35
CA ALA A 191 2.00 19.45 0.31
C ALA A 191 1.31 19.37 -1.06
N TRP A 192 1.01 18.17 -1.55
CA TRP A 192 0.46 18.00 -2.91
C TRP A 192 -1.01 18.42 -3.02
N LEU A 193 -1.85 18.05 -2.05
CA LEU A 193 -3.27 18.34 -2.10
C LEU A 193 -3.56 19.86 -2.03
N PRO A 194 -2.94 20.65 -1.12
CA PRO A 194 -3.10 22.11 -1.12
C PRO A 194 -2.57 22.77 -2.40
N ALA A 195 -1.47 22.25 -2.97
CA ALA A 195 -0.88 22.75 -4.21
C ALA A 195 -1.87 22.74 -5.39
N ARG A 196 -2.79 21.76 -5.44
CA ARG A 196 -3.83 21.69 -6.48
C ARG A 196 -4.73 22.93 -6.52
N GLY A 197 -5.04 23.52 -5.37
CA GLY A 197 -5.81 24.76 -5.29
C GLY A 197 -5.10 25.92 -5.97
N PHE A 198 -3.81 26.09 -5.69
CA PHE A 198 -2.99 27.13 -6.32
C PHE A 198 -2.79 26.89 -7.82
N VAL A 199 -2.59 25.63 -8.25
CA VAL A 199 -2.52 25.29 -9.68
C VAL A 199 -3.82 25.60 -10.40
N GLY A 200 -4.98 25.28 -9.80
CA GLY A 200 -6.30 25.61 -10.35
C GLY A 200 -6.56 27.12 -10.46
N ALA A 201 -6.16 27.88 -9.43
CA ALA A 201 -6.24 29.34 -9.44
C ALA A 201 -5.34 29.94 -10.53
N GLY A 202 -4.08 29.49 -10.63
CA GLY A 202 -3.14 29.91 -11.67
C GLY A 202 -3.64 29.58 -13.07
N LEU A 203 -4.20 28.39 -13.28
CA LEU A 203 -4.86 28.02 -14.53
C LEU A 203 -5.99 29.00 -14.87
N THR A 204 -6.81 29.39 -13.90
CA THR A 204 -7.93 30.30 -14.15
C THR A 204 -7.44 31.72 -14.50
N ALA A 205 -6.43 32.21 -13.78
CA ALA A 205 -5.88 33.56 -13.97
C ALA A 205 -4.93 33.72 -15.17
N ARG A 206 -4.50 32.62 -15.80
CA ARG A 206 -3.42 32.60 -16.80
C ARG A 206 -3.56 33.58 -17.96
N ARG A 207 -4.80 33.90 -18.39
CA ARG A 207 -5.03 34.85 -19.48
C ARG A 207 -4.72 36.31 -19.10
N GLY A 208 -4.70 36.64 -17.81
CA GLY A 208 -4.24 37.93 -17.31
C GLY A 208 -2.71 38.05 -17.27
N VAL A 209 -2.00 36.92 -17.28
CA VAL A 209 -0.53 36.85 -17.34
C VAL A 209 -0.05 36.83 -18.79
N ASP A 210 -0.66 35.97 -19.61
CA ASP A 210 -0.37 35.82 -21.02
C ASP A 210 -1.69 35.72 -21.79
N PRO A 211 -2.01 36.66 -22.70
CA PRO A 211 -3.25 36.64 -23.48
C PRO A 211 -3.48 35.33 -24.26
N SER A 212 -2.42 34.60 -24.62
CA SER A 212 -2.52 33.29 -25.29
C SER A 212 -2.99 32.17 -24.34
N GLY A 213 -2.83 32.37 -23.03
CA GLY A 213 -3.17 31.42 -21.97
C GLY A 213 -2.25 30.20 -21.89
N ARG A 214 -1.04 30.30 -22.47
CA ARG A 214 -0.03 29.22 -22.48
C ARG A 214 0.94 29.32 -21.31
N ILE A 215 1.06 30.51 -20.71
CA ILE A 215 1.92 30.74 -19.54
C ILE A 215 1.07 30.83 -18.29
N ILE A 216 1.46 30.08 -17.26
CA ILE A 216 0.93 30.18 -15.90
C ILE A 216 2.07 30.71 -15.03
N LEU A 217 1.82 31.77 -14.28
CA LEU A 217 2.79 32.33 -13.33
C LEU A 217 2.46 31.85 -11.91
N PHE A 218 3.46 31.33 -11.22
CA PHE A 218 3.41 31.03 -9.79
C PHE A 218 4.45 31.91 -9.08
N GLU A 219 4.04 32.68 -8.07
CA GLU A 219 4.93 33.57 -7.31
C GLU A 219 5.91 32.82 -6.40
N GLN A 220 5.60 31.55 -6.12
CA GLN A 220 6.45 30.64 -5.34
C GLN A 220 6.47 29.26 -5.98
N PHE A 221 7.45 28.43 -5.61
CA PHE A 221 7.45 27.03 -6.04
C PHE A 221 6.22 26.31 -5.49
N ILE A 222 5.48 25.65 -6.38
CA ILE A 222 4.33 24.81 -6.06
C ILE A 222 4.57 23.45 -6.72
N PRO A 223 4.44 22.32 -5.99
CA PRO A 223 4.52 21.00 -6.60
C PRO A 223 3.30 20.80 -7.51
N TRP A 224 3.50 21.04 -8.81
CA TRP A 224 2.45 21.01 -9.84
C TRP A 224 2.39 19.70 -10.62
N LYS A 225 3.36 18.81 -10.41
CA LYS A 225 3.44 17.49 -11.05
C LYS A 225 2.73 16.42 -10.22
#